data_AF-A0A0F9GPP2-F1
#
_entry.id   AF-A0A0F9GPP2-F1
#
_cell.length_a   1.000
_cell.length_b   1.000
_cell.length_c   1.000
_cell.angle_alpha   90.00
_cell.angle_beta   90.00
_cell.angle_gamma   90.00
#
_symmetry.space_group_name_H-M   'P 1'
#
loop_
_entity.id
_entity.type
_entity.pdbx_description
1 polymer ?
#
loop_
_entity_poly.entity_id
_entity_poly.type
_entity_poly.pdbx_seq_one_letter_code
_entity_poly.pdbx_strand_id
1 'polypeptide(L)'
;IIAIIIVGTIVVFFVFRDSLIFTQIPAEIEPVYTTFLSCLEEDALVGINVLESQAGYIEIPDFEPGSRYMPFSSQLDFLGNPIPYWYYVSGNNIQKEQIPSKNNMEEQLGDFIEEKISNCRFDEYYEQGFEITFEESEIDVIINDNVVKLNMDMD
;
A
#
# COMPACT_ATOMS: atom_id res chain seq x y z
N ILE A 1 7.63 50.74 -26.01
CA ILE A 1 8.09 50.18 -24.72
C ILE A 1 6.92 49.60 -23.92
N ILE A 2 5.88 50.37 -23.58
CA ILE A 2 4.72 49.90 -22.80
C ILE A 2 4.02 48.68 -23.44
N ALA A 3 3.77 48.69 -24.75
CA ALA A 3 3.15 47.55 -25.44
C ALA A 3 3.99 46.26 -25.37
N ILE A 4 5.31 46.38 -25.39
CA ILE A 4 6.22 45.23 -25.30
C ILE A 4 6.19 44.63 -23.89
N ILE A 5 6.10 45.49 -22.87
CA ILE A 5 5.97 45.05 -21.48
C ILE A 5 4.65 44.30 -21.28
N ILE A 6 3.53 44.84 -21.78
CA ILE A 6 2.20 44.22 -21.67
C ILE A 6 2.15 42.87 -22.39
N VAL A 7 2.69 42.79 -23.61
CA VAL A 7 2.74 41.52 -24.35
C VAL A 7 3.65 40.52 -23.63
N GLY A 8 4.79 40.97 -23.09
CA GLY A 8 5.70 40.15 -22.30
C GLY A 8 5.05 39.55 -21.06
N THR A 9 4.31 40.34 -20.28
CA THR A 9 3.61 39.84 -19.09
C THR A 9 2.48 38.88 -19.43
N ILE A 10 1.73 39.11 -20.51
CA ILE A 10 0.68 38.18 -20.94
C ILE A 10 1.28 36.84 -21.36
N VAL A 11 2.38 36.86 -22.13
CA VAL A 11 3.06 35.62 -22.57
C VAL A 11 3.61 34.85 -21.36
N VAL A 12 4.26 35.53 -20.41
CA VAL A 12 4.74 34.91 -19.16
C VAL A 12 3.57 34.33 -18.36
N PHE A 13 2.47 35.06 -18.20
CA PHE A 13 1.29 34.57 -17.48
C PHE A 13 0.73 33.29 -18.11
N PHE A 14 0.57 33.24 -19.43
CA PHE A 14 0.05 32.05 -20.10
C PHE A 14 1.02 30.86 -20.06
N VAL A 15 2.33 31.09 -20.11
CA VAL A 15 3.33 30.02 -19.99
C VAL A 15 3.36 29.42 -18.58
N PHE A 16 3.17 30.24 -17.54
CA PHE A 16 3.23 29.79 -16.14
C PHE A 16 1.87 29.39 -15.56
N ARG A 17 0.75 29.75 -16.20
CA ARG A 17 -0.62 29.41 -15.77
C ARG A 17 -0.81 27.92 -15.56
N ASP A 18 -0.34 27.09 -16.48
CA ASP A 18 -0.56 25.64 -16.41
C ASP A 18 0.29 24.98 -15.32
N SER A 19 1.43 25.58 -14.94
CA SER A 19 2.25 25.12 -13.81
C SER A 19 1.69 25.50 -12.43
N LEU A 20 0.68 26.38 -12.38
CA LEU A 20 0.08 26.90 -11.15
C LEU A 20 -1.30 26.30 -10.85
N ILE A 21 -1.78 25.36 -11.66
CA ILE A 21 -2.98 24.59 -11.36
C ILE A 21 -2.62 23.58 -10.26
N PHE A 22 -2.61 24.06 -9.01
CA PHE A 22 -2.74 23.19 -7.86
C PHE A 22 -4.14 22.59 -7.90
N THR A 23 -4.25 21.27 -7.92
CA THR A 23 -5.47 20.53 -7.62
C THR A 23 -5.85 20.80 -6.16
N GLN A 24 -6.48 21.95 -5.90
CA GLN A 24 -7.02 22.25 -4.58
C GLN A 24 -8.32 21.46 -4.41
N ILE A 25 -8.34 20.59 -3.41
CA ILE A 25 -9.54 19.86 -3.00
C ILE A 25 -10.56 20.91 -2.53
N PRO A 26 -11.83 20.83 -2.95
CA PRO A 26 -12.87 21.70 -2.43
C PRO A 26 -12.94 21.61 -0.91
N ALA A 27 -12.97 22.75 -0.22
CA ALA A 27 -13.01 22.81 1.25
C ALA A 27 -14.19 22.03 1.86
N GLU A 28 -15.24 21.79 1.08
CA GLU A 28 -16.41 21.01 1.47
C GLU A 28 -16.12 19.50 1.59
N ILE A 29 -15.17 18.95 0.82
CA ILE A 29 -14.84 17.51 0.79
C ILE A 29 -13.58 17.19 1.62
N GLU A 30 -12.79 18.22 1.97
CA GLU A 30 -11.57 18.11 2.77
C GLU A 30 -11.68 17.18 4.00
N PRO A 31 -12.71 17.25 4.87
CA PRO A 31 -12.77 16.37 6.04
C PRO A 31 -12.97 14.89 5.68
N VAL A 32 -13.77 14.60 4.66
CA VAL A 32 -13.97 13.22 4.16
C VAL A 32 -12.67 12.69 3.57
N TYR A 33 -12.03 13.50 2.72
CA TYR A 33 -10.78 13.12 2.04
C TYR A 33 -9.64 12.88 3.02
N THR A 34 -9.48 13.73 4.03
CA THR A 34 -8.45 13.54 5.06
C THR A 34 -8.71 12.32 5.92
N THR A 35 -9.98 12.00 6.22
CA THR A 35 -10.34 10.75 6.92
C THR A 35 -10.01 9.54 6.07
N PHE A 36 -10.33 9.58 4.78
CA PHE A 36 -10.00 8.52 3.84
C PHE A 36 -8.48 8.28 3.77
N LEU A 37 -7.68 9.33 3.61
CA LEU A 37 -6.22 9.22 3.60
C LEU A 37 -5.67 8.65 4.92
N SER A 38 -6.22 9.07 6.06
CA SER A 38 -5.78 8.58 7.36
C SER A 38 -6.08 7.09 7.53
N CYS A 39 -7.25 6.64 7.07
CA CYS A 39 -7.62 5.23 7.06
C CYS A 39 -6.68 4.40 6.18
N LEU A 40 -6.41 4.88 4.96
CA LEU A 40 -5.49 4.23 4.02
C LEU A 40 -4.07 4.13 4.60
N GLU A 41 -3.59 5.18 5.25
CA GLU A 41 -2.29 5.17 5.93
C GLU A 41 -2.25 4.16 7.10
N GLU A 42 -3.32 4.08 7.90
CA GLU A 42 -3.43 3.10 8.98
C GLU A 42 -3.39 1.66 8.45
N ASP A 43 -4.19 1.34 7.44
CA ASP A 43 -4.23 0.01 6.84
C ASP A 43 -2.89 -0.36 6.20
N ALA A 44 -2.24 0.59 5.51
CA ALA A 44 -0.90 0.38 4.96
C ALA A 44 0.14 0.09 6.05
N LEU A 45 0.10 0.82 7.16
CA LEU A 45 0.99 0.56 8.30
C LEU A 45 0.73 -0.81 8.92
N VAL A 46 -0.52 -1.24 9.02
CA VAL A 46 -0.86 -2.60 9.48
C VAL A 46 -0.27 -3.65 8.53
N GLY A 47 -0.46 -3.49 7.22
CA GLY A 47 0.09 -4.41 6.21
C GLY A 47 1.63 -4.49 6.25
N ILE A 48 2.31 -3.35 6.40
CA ILE A 48 3.77 -3.29 6.57
C ILE A 48 4.20 -4.04 7.84
N ASN A 49 3.51 -3.84 8.97
CA ASN A 49 3.81 -4.56 10.20
C ASN A 49 3.63 -6.08 10.04
N VAL A 50 2.62 -6.52 9.26
CA VAL A 50 2.42 -7.94 8.93
C VAL A 50 3.63 -8.46 8.16
N LEU A 51 4.02 -7.80 7.05
CA LEU A 51 5.21 -8.16 6.27
C LEU A 51 6.45 -8.28 7.16
N GLU A 52 6.73 -7.28 7.99
CA GLU A 52 7.89 -7.29 8.88
C GLU A 52 7.87 -8.44 9.89
N SER A 53 6.69 -8.74 10.45
CA SER A 53 6.52 -9.80 11.46
C SER A 53 6.59 -11.21 10.86
N GLN A 54 6.26 -11.37 9.58
CA GLN A 54 6.16 -12.67 8.90
C GLN A 54 7.25 -12.85 7.83
N ALA A 55 8.43 -12.29 8.06
CA ALA A 55 9.61 -12.47 7.22
C ALA A 55 9.41 -12.03 5.75
N GLY A 56 8.60 -11.01 5.53
CA GLY A 56 8.29 -10.43 4.22
C GLY A 56 7.07 -11.04 3.53
N TYR A 57 6.22 -11.78 4.25
CA TYR A 57 4.97 -12.34 3.71
C TYR A 57 3.76 -11.70 4.38
N ILE A 58 2.70 -11.45 3.61
CA ILE A 58 1.33 -11.30 4.14
C ILE A 58 0.58 -12.60 3.87
N GLU A 59 0.69 -13.12 2.66
CA GLU A 59 0.24 -14.47 2.31
C GLU A 59 1.40 -15.44 2.47
N ILE A 60 1.26 -16.34 3.44
CA ILE A 60 2.29 -17.28 3.87
C ILE A 60 2.42 -18.44 2.86
N PRO A 61 3.64 -18.86 2.49
CA PRO A 61 3.86 -19.98 1.59
C PRO A 61 3.41 -21.33 2.19
N ASP A 62 3.21 -22.31 1.32
CA ASP A 62 2.79 -23.66 1.73
C ASP A 62 3.74 -24.30 2.76
N PHE A 63 3.13 -24.94 3.76
CA PHE A 63 3.86 -25.64 4.81
C PHE A 63 4.53 -26.92 4.28
N GLU A 64 5.82 -27.08 4.57
CA GLU A 64 6.55 -28.32 4.35
C GLU A 64 7.03 -28.92 5.67
N PRO A 65 6.60 -30.16 6.01
CA PRO A 65 7.03 -30.81 7.23
C PRO A 65 8.51 -31.23 7.15
N GLY A 66 9.17 -31.23 8.31
CA GLY A 66 10.48 -31.86 8.47
C GLY A 66 10.42 -33.39 8.39
N SER A 67 11.56 -34.03 8.66
CA SER A 67 11.67 -35.49 8.79
C SER A 67 12.11 -35.90 10.20
N ARG A 68 12.07 -37.21 10.47
CA ARG A 68 12.58 -37.78 11.73
C ARG A 68 14.07 -37.49 11.95
N TYR A 69 14.84 -37.30 10.88
CA TYR A 69 16.28 -37.04 10.93
C TYR A 69 16.61 -35.55 10.82
N MET A 70 15.68 -34.73 10.31
CA MET A 70 15.76 -33.27 10.22
C MET A 70 14.43 -32.66 10.64
N PRO A 71 14.23 -32.38 11.94
CA PRO A 71 12.91 -32.08 12.49
C PRO A 71 12.38 -30.67 12.15
N PHE A 72 13.18 -29.83 11.50
CA PHE A 72 12.77 -28.47 11.13
C PHE A 72 11.91 -28.49 9.86
N SER A 73 10.77 -27.79 9.92
CA SER A 73 9.84 -27.53 8.81
C SER A 73 10.22 -26.26 8.02
N SER A 74 9.40 -25.87 7.04
CA SER A 74 9.53 -24.60 6.31
C SER A 74 9.21 -23.35 7.13
N GLN A 75 8.53 -23.49 8.27
CA GLN A 75 8.13 -22.36 9.13
C GLN A 75 8.27 -22.67 10.62
N LEU A 76 8.44 -21.62 11.42
CA LEU A 76 8.34 -21.61 12.87
C LEU A 76 6.86 -21.44 13.27
N ASP A 77 6.35 -22.26 14.17
CA ASP A 77 5.07 -21.97 14.83
C ASP A 77 5.34 -21.12 16.08
N PHE A 78 5.00 -19.83 16.00
CA PHE A 78 5.10 -18.90 17.11
C PHE A 78 3.71 -18.60 17.69
N LEU A 79 3.37 -19.31 18.77
CA LEU A 79 2.09 -19.17 19.48
C LEU A 79 0.86 -19.39 18.58
N GLY A 80 0.94 -20.29 17.60
CA GLY A 80 -0.10 -20.56 16.62
C GLY A 80 0.03 -19.75 15.33
N ASN A 81 1.00 -18.83 15.24
CA ASN A 81 1.26 -18.04 14.04
C ASN A 81 2.46 -18.60 13.29
N PRO A 82 2.30 -19.02 12.02
CA PRO A 82 3.42 -19.50 11.23
C PRO A 82 4.31 -18.34 10.78
N ILE A 83 5.62 -18.45 11.05
CA ILE A 83 6.65 -17.52 10.59
C ILE A 83 7.56 -18.27 9.61
N PRO A 84 7.50 -17.96 8.31
CA PRO A 84 8.26 -18.69 7.29
C PRO A 84 9.77 -18.47 7.44
N TYR A 85 10.57 -19.52 7.25
CA TYR A 85 12.03 -19.39 7.24
C TYR A 85 12.53 -19.09 5.84
N TRP A 86 13.33 -18.05 5.63
CA TRP A 86 13.98 -17.81 4.33
C TRP A 86 14.80 -18.98 3.79
N TYR A 87 15.31 -19.83 4.67
CA TYR A 87 16.08 -21.01 4.32
C TYR A 87 15.74 -22.18 5.22
N TYR A 88 15.51 -23.34 4.63
CA TYR A 88 15.29 -24.59 5.36
C TYR A 88 15.75 -25.82 4.55
N VAL A 89 15.83 -26.96 5.24
CA VAL A 89 16.10 -28.25 4.60
C VAL A 89 14.84 -29.10 4.70
N SER A 90 14.27 -29.44 3.55
CA SER A 90 13.05 -30.27 3.49
C SER A 90 13.30 -31.68 4.02
N GLY A 91 12.22 -32.41 4.32
CA GLY A 91 12.30 -33.79 4.83
C GLY A 91 13.10 -34.77 3.95
N ASN A 92 13.28 -34.46 2.66
CA ASN A 92 14.07 -35.23 1.70
C ASN A 92 15.53 -34.75 1.58
N ASN A 93 16.02 -33.95 2.54
CA ASN A 93 17.38 -33.42 2.58
C ASN A 93 17.71 -32.45 1.43
N ILE A 94 16.68 -31.82 0.85
CA ILE A 94 16.81 -30.79 -0.20
C ILE A 94 16.81 -29.42 0.47
N GLN A 95 17.87 -28.66 0.22
CA GLN A 95 17.99 -27.26 0.65
C GLN A 95 17.04 -26.39 -0.19
N LYS A 96 16.27 -25.53 0.48
CA LYS A 96 15.31 -24.63 -0.16
C LYS A 96 15.46 -23.22 0.36
N GLU A 97 15.29 -22.27 -0.55
CA GLU A 97 15.21 -20.85 -0.27
C GLU A 97 13.80 -20.38 -0.59
N GLN A 98 13.25 -19.53 0.26
CA GLN A 98 11.90 -18.97 0.16
C GLN A 98 11.93 -17.51 0.64
N ILE A 99 12.80 -16.74 -0.01
CA ILE A 99 12.88 -15.30 0.21
C ILE A 99 11.85 -14.66 -0.73
N PRO A 100 10.87 -13.91 -0.20
CA PRO A 100 9.92 -13.22 -1.07
C PRO A 100 10.66 -12.20 -1.92
N SER A 101 10.28 -12.10 -3.19
CA SER A 101 10.80 -11.04 -4.04
C SER A 101 10.18 -9.70 -3.61
N LYS A 102 10.88 -8.60 -3.88
CA LYS A 102 10.35 -7.26 -3.62
C LYS A 102 9.00 -7.02 -4.28
N ASN A 103 8.86 -7.43 -5.54
CA ASN A 103 7.61 -7.32 -6.29
C ASN A 103 6.48 -8.11 -5.64
N ASN A 104 6.77 -9.29 -5.08
CA ASN A 104 5.77 -10.10 -4.39
C ASN A 104 5.34 -9.46 -3.05
N MET A 105 6.25 -8.81 -2.34
CA MET A 105 5.90 -8.02 -1.15
C MET A 105 5.03 -6.81 -1.50
N GLU A 106 5.34 -6.13 -2.61
CA GLU A 106 4.59 -4.99 -3.13
C GLU A 106 3.16 -5.41 -3.56
N GLU A 107 3.05 -6.48 -4.33
CA GLU A 107 1.77 -7.09 -4.77
C GLU A 107 0.90 -7.47 -3.56
N GLN A 108 1.43 -8.29 -2.63
CA GLN A 108 0.67 -8.71 -1.46
C GLN A 108 0.26 -7.54 -0.55
N LEU A 109 1.05 -6.47 -0.47
CA LEU A 109 0.69 -5.27 0.29
C LEU A 109 -0.40 -4.46 -0.42
N GLY A 110 -0.39 -4.40 -1.75
CA GLY A 110 -1.46 -3.80 -2.54
C GLY A 110 -2.79 -4.51 -2.30
N ASP A 111 -2.80 -5.82 -2.51
CA ASP A 111 -3.97 -6.68 -2.29
C ASP A 111 -4.52 -6.53 -0.86
N PHE A 112 -3.64 -6.53 0.14
CA PHE A 112 -4.02 -6.35 1.54
C PHE A 112 -4.73 -5.01 1.78
N ILE A 113 -4.22 -3.92 1.20
CA ILE A 113 -4.81 -2.59 1.38
C ILE A 113 -6.14 -2.50 0.63
N GLU A 114 -6.23 -3.06 -0.58
CA GLU A 114 -7.44 -3.08 -1.39
C GLU A 114 -8.59 -3.81 -0.66
N GLU A 115 -8.30 -4.96 -0.05
CA GLU A 115 -9.29 -5.68 0.77
C GLU A 115 -9.76 -4.86 1.99
N LYS A 116 -8.86 -4.02 2.55
CA LYS A 116 -9.11 -3.29 3.79
C LYS A 116 -9.83 -1.97 3.60
N ILE A 117 -9.62 -1.28 2.48
CA ILE A 117 -10.12 0.08 2.23
C ILE A 117 -11.64 0.18 2.36
N SER A 118 -12.36 -0.91 2.02
CA SER A 118 -13.81 -1.03 2.17
C SER A 118 -14.30 -0.94 3.62
N ASN A 119 -13.42 -1.09 4.61
CA ASN A 119 -13.74 -1.03 6.04
C ASN A 119 -13.59 0.37 6.64
N CYS A 120 -13.13 1.35 5.86
CA CYS A 120 -13.01 2.73 6.32
C CYS A 120 -14.38 3.28 6.75
N ARG A 121 -14.43 3.88 7.93
CA ARG A 121 -15.69 4.31 8.58
C ARG A 121 -16.00 5.77 8.27
N PHE A 122 -17.12 6.00 7.59
CA PHE A 122 -17.60 7.35 7.22
C PHE A 122 -18.98 7.70 7.79
N ASP A 123 -19.42 7.00 8.84
CA ASP A 123 -20.77 7.16 9.41
C ASP A 123 -21.11 8.62 9.75
N GLU A 124 -20.15 9.34 10.34
CA GLU A 124 -20.31 10.74 10.73
C GLU A 124 -20.56 11.67 9.53
N TYR A 125 -20.10 11.29 8.33
CA TYR A 125 -20.25 12.08 7.11
C TYR A 125 -21.57 11.78 6.40
N TYR A 126 -22.07 10.55 6.47
CA TYR A 126 -23.42 10.24 5.97
C TYR A 126 -24.50 11.07 6.69
N GLU A 127 -24.35 11.28 8.00
CA GLU A 127 -25.26 12.14 8.78
C GLU A 127 -25.17 13.63 8.39
N GLN A 128 -24.04 14.06 7.85
CA GLN A 128 -23.82 15.41 7.32
C GLN A 128 -24.34 15.59 5.88
N GLY A 129 -24.86 14.51 5.27
CA GLY A 129 -25.43 14.52 3.92
C GLY A 129 -24.44 14.20 2.81
N PHE A 130 -23.25 13.68 3.13
CA PHE A 130 -22.34 13.14 2.12
C PHE A 130 -22.85 11.81 1.57
N GLU A 131 -22.66 11.59 0.28
CA GLU A 131 -22.81 10.29 -0.37
C GLU A 131 -21.40 9.82 -0.74
N ILE A 132 -20.97 8.71 -0.13
CA ILE A 132 -19.62 8.15 -0.28
C ILE A 132 -19.79 6.72 -0.76
N THR A 133 -19.24 6.43 -1.94
CA THR A 133 -19.27 5.12 -2.58
C THR A 133 -17.84 4.63 -2.81
N PHE A 134 -17.63 3.34 -2.61
CA PHE A 134 -16.38 2.66 -2.94
C PHE A 134 -16.59 1.88 -4.23
N GLU A 135 -15.87 2.27 -5.28
CA GLU A 135 -15.76 1.48 -6.51
C GLU A 135 -14.55 0.54 -6.41
N GLU A 136 -14.35 -0.31 -7.43
CA GLU A 136 -13.14 -1.11 -7.52
C GLU A 136 -11.93 -0.18 -7.62
N SER A 137 -10.86 -0.49 -6.89
CA SER A 137 -9.67 0.35 -6.80
C SER A 137 -8.42 -0.48 -6.97
N GLU A 138 -7.55 -0.10 -7.90
CA GLU A 138 -6.25 -0.77 -8.08
C GLU A 138 -5.19 -0.02 -7.26
N ILE A 139 -4.46 -0.75 -6.41
CA ILE A 139 -3.41 -0.18 -5.54
C ILE A 139 -2.03 -0.70 -5.95
N ASP A 140 -1.24 0.22 -6.51
CA ASP A 140 0.17 0.00 -6.82
C ASP A 140 1.06 0.41 -5.65
N VAL A 141 1.80 -0.55 -5.11
CA VAL A 141 2.75 -0.33 -4.02
C VAL A 141 4.19 -0.34 -4.52
N ILE A 142 4.98 0.64 -4.09
CA ILE A 142 6.43 0.69 -4.34
C ILE A 142 7.17 0.86 -3.02
N ILE A 143 7.87 -0.20 -2.60
CA ILE A 143 8.70 -0.21 -1.41
C ILE A 143 10.09 0.33 -1.76
N ASN A 144 10.56 1.38 -1.11
CA ASN A 144 11.94 1.84 -1.21
C ASN A 144 12.57 1.80 0.18
N ASP A 145 13.89 1.94 0.25
CA ASP A 145 14.68 1.75 1.49
C ASP A 145 14.11 2.45 2.74
N ASN A 146 13.49 3.62 2.59
CA ASN A 146 12.94 4.40 3.71
C ASN A 146 11.51 4.91 3.45
N VAL A 147 10.89 4.50 2.35
CA VAL A 147 9.57 5.01 1.99
C VAL A 147 8.79 3.97 1.19
N VAL A 148 7.57 3.69 1.66
CA VAL A 148 6.57 2.95 0.88
C VAL A 148 5.69 3.98 0.20
N LYS A 149 5.57 3.88 -1.12
CA LYS A 149 4.68 4.73 -1.92
C LYS A 149 3.47 3.92 -2.32
N LEU A 150 2.31 4.51 -2.18
CA LEU A 150 1.03 3.97 -2.60
C LEU A 150 0.52 4.86 -3.72
N ASN A 151 0.22 4.27 -4.87
CA ASN A 151 -0.56 4.92 -5.90
C ASN A 151 -1.87 4.14 -6.00
N MET A 152 -2.98 4.84 -5.93
CA MET A 152 -4.30 4.25 -6.02
C MET A 152 -4.99 4.87 -7.23
N ASP A 153 -5.50 4.01 -8.11
CA ASP A 153 -6.42 4.39 -9.16
C ASP A 153 -7.83 3.94 -8.77
N MET A 154 -8.81 4.79 -9.02
CA MET A 154 -10.22 4.52 -8.75
C MET A 154 -10.97 4.72 -10.07
N ASP A 155 -11.68 3.69 -10.51
CA ASP A 155 -12.50 3.72 -11.73
C ASP A 155 -13.73 4.64 -11.61
#